data_AF-A0A2E2AUI4-F1
#
_entry.id   AF-A0A2E2AUI4-F1
#
_cell.length_a   1.000
_cell.length_b   1.000
_cell.length_c   1.000
_cell.angle_alpha   90.00
_cell.angle_beta   90.00
_cell.angle_gamma   90.00
#
_symmetry.space_group_name_H-M   'P 1'
#
loop_
_entity.id
_entity.type
_entity.pdbx_description
1 polymer ?
#
loop_
_entity_poly.entity_id
_entity_poly.type
_entity_poly.pdbx_seq_one_letter_code
_entity_poly.pdbx_strand_id
1 'polypeptide(L)'
;MALKAKKQLREFHRQQTGHDGVREYFDRAMLENQPRLTDLIPKSLWAYLAMLLLGVISIYVCQQAHIYARDLQSPEFPKHLFEIAGPGNLTSWCMSVMLLMLSLGAVFVYLLRRHKADDYKGRYRLWLSLAAFSGFLSFEVATGGHQILSVPLARFEMPSPWNEASTWWMMMVSLGAMYFSIRLLIEFKSRPGMLMMLAMAVMVLIAAGCSRMGGVIGESALTTDVAESSLAMSAILVVSLMIWLNARKVYLNAQQGKTSVSQLTQPNHATVKKVVAEVSGMEDSPQELAVEQDAEWDDWDDLGDDEELAEVEEEYDEYVEEDFEQSDDELDEIDEEVVDEETERDYEESESYQDEAEVPEQVQQEEEVVYSAYAPEEDDSMQSDDSTVYETPVDNSQQNTLLIPPKEDKIEHESFDEDAFWEQYDLTKMSRKQLKTMRKKLNRLKRKHAEKQRAA
;
A
#
# COMPACT_ATOMS: atom_id res chain seq x y z
N MET A 1 31.02 13.20 -59.95
CA MET A 1 31.39 12.89 -58.56
C MET A 1 30.32 13.33 -57.53
N ALA A 2 29.77 14.55 -57.62
CA ALA A 2 28.77 15.05 -56.66
C ALA A 2 27.50 14.17 -56.48
N LEU A 3 26.97 13.58 -57.55
CA LEU A 3 25.80 12.69 -57.46
C LEU A 3 26.09 11.38 -56.70
N LYS A 4 27.32 10.88 -56.79
CA LYS A 4 27.74 9.64 -56.10
C LYS A 4 27.87 9.89 -54.59
N ALA A 5 28.41 11.05 -54.20
CA ALA A 5 28.48 11.49 -52.81
C ALA A 5 27.09 11.68 -52.17
N LYS A 6 26.14 12.27 -52.91
CA LYS A 6 24.75 12.44 -52.43
C LYS A 6 24.03 11.11 -52.19
N LYS A 7 24.31 10.10 -53.02
CA LYS A 7 23.71 8.76 -52.87
C LYS A 7 24.28 8.03 -51.65
N GLN A 8 25.59 8.12 -51.43
CA GLN A 8 26.25 7.53 -50.25
C GLN A 8 25.80 8.19 -48.94
N LEU A 9 25.60 9.51 -48.92
CA LEU A 9 25.11 10.20 -47.72
C LEU A 9 23.68 9.77 -47.34
N ARG A 10 22.81 9.52 -48.33
CA ARG A 10 21.46 9.00 -48.10
C ARG A 10 21.47 7.55 -47.60
N GLU A 11 22.35 6.71 -48.13
CA GLU A 11 22.50 5.33 -47.64
C GLU A 11 23.04 5.30 -46.21
N PHE A 12 23.98 6.20 -45.87
CA PHE A 12 24.50 6.33 -44.51
C PHE A 12 23.44 6.78 -43.50
N HIS A 13 22.62 7.79 -43.83
CA HIS A 13 21.50 8.18 -42.95
C HIS A 13 20.44 7.07 -42.83
N ARG A 14 20.19 6.32 -43.91
CA ARG A 14 19.23 5.19 -43.86
C ARG A 14 19.72 4.03 -43.01
N GLN A 15 21.03 3.81 -42.94
CA GLN A 15 21.65 2.83 -42.05
C GLN A 15 21.67 3.31 -40.58
N GLN A 16 21.86 4.60 -40.32
CA GLN A 16 21.77 5.14 -38.95
C GLN A 16 20.35 5.04 -38.36
N THR A 17 19.31 5.33 -39.14
CA THR A 17 17.92 5.22 -38.66
C THR A 17 17.49 3.80 -38.28
N GLY A 18 18.15 2.76 -38.82
CA GLY A 18 17.88 1.37 -38.43
C GLY A 18 18.50 0.98 -37.08
N HIS A 19 19.60 1.63 -36.69
CA HIS A 19 20.25 1.41 -35.40
C HIS A 19 19.62 2.22 -34.27
N ASP A 20 19.01 3.36 -34.60
CA ASP A 20 18.28 4.20 -33.64
C ASP A 20 17.05 3.49 -33.06
N GLY A 21 16.35 2.65 -33.84
CA GLY A 21 15.19 1.91 -33.35
C GLY A 21 15.51 0.90 -32.24
N VAL A 22 16.69 0.25 -32.31
CA VAL A 22 17.15 -0.70 -31.27
C VAL A 22 17.56 0.07 -30.00
N ARG A 23 18.18 1.24 -30.17
CA ARG A 23 18.58 2.10 -29.05
C ARG A 23 17.38 2.76 -28.38
N GLU A 24 16.38 3.17 -29.16
CA GLU A 24 15.13 3.73 -28.65
C GLU A 24 14.28 2.68 -27.92
N TYR A 25 14.24 1.43 -28.41
CA TYR A 25 13.64 0.33 -27.67
C TYR A 25 14.39 0.05 -26.35
N PHE A 26 15.72 0.00 -26.38
CA PHE A 26 16.54 -0.21 -25.18
C PHE A 26 16.36 0.92 -24.15
N ASP A 27 16.35 2.18 -24.60
CA ASP A 27 16.12 3.34 -23.75
C ASP A 27 14.70 3.33 -23.16
N ARG A 28 13.67 2.93 -23.92
CA ARG A 28 12.30 2.77 -23.39
C ARG A 28 12.13 1.52 -22.51
N ALA A 29 12.92 0.48 -22.73
CA ALA A 29 12.89 -0.76 -21.94
C ALA A 29 13.71 -0.66 -20.64
N MET A 30 14.55 0.38 -20.47
CA MET A 30 15.21 0.66 -19.20
C MET A 30 14.19 0.71 -18.06
N LEU A 31 14.56 0.13 -16.92
CA LEU A 31 13.75 0.07 -15.69
C LEU A 31 13.25 1.45 -15.19
N GLU A 32 13.84 2.53 -15.68
CA GLU A 32 13.42 3.90 -15.40
C GLU A 32 12.14 4.31 -16.14
N ASN A 33 11.89 3.71 -17.32
CA ASN A 33 10.75 3.99 -18.20
C ASN A 33 9.63 2.93 -18.11
N GLN A 34 9.84 1.85 -17.36
CA GLN A 34 8.80 0.86 -17.13
C GLN A 34 7.72 1.43 -16.19
N PRO A 35 6.42 1.23 -16.50
CA PRO A 35 5.33 1.70 -15.65
C PRO A 35 5.48 1.06 -14.28
N ARG A 36 5.67 1.90 -13.26
CA ARG A 36 5.87 1.40 -11.90
C ARG A 36 4.51 1.03 -11.35
N LEU A 37 4.45 -0.01 -10.53
CA LEU A 37 3.24 -0.33 -9.74
C LEU A 37 2.71 0.88 -8.96
N THR A 38 3.60 1.83 -8.62
CA THR A 38 3.24 3.08 -7.95
C THR A 38 2.49 4.08 -8.81
N ASP A 39 2.51 3.93 -10.14
CA ASP A 39 1.80 4.82 -11.07
C ASP A 39 0.30 4.55 -11.11
N LEU A 40 -0.14 3.40 -10.57
CA LEU A 40 -1.56 3.12 -10.36
C LEU A 40 -2.18 3.99 -9.26
N ILE A 41 -1.37 4.59 -8.38
CA ILE A 41 -1.85 5.44 -7.29
C ILE A 41 -2.32 6.78 -7.88
N PRO A 42 -3.62 7.12 -7.80
CA PRO A 42 -4.10 8.36 -8.39
C PRO A 42 -3.47 9.59 -7.71
N LYS A 43 -2.92 10.50 -8.51
CA LYS A 43 -2.30 11.73 -8.02
C LYS A 43 -3.32 12.84 -7.76
N SER A 44 -4.39 12.90 -8.54
CA SER A 44 -5.44 13.91 -8.42
C SER A 44 -6.45 13.55 -7.32
N LEU A 45 -6.93 14.56 -6.58
CA LEU A 45 -8.01 14.36 -5.60
C LEU A 45 -9.34 13.99 -6.29
N TRP A 46 -9.55 14.48 -7.52
CA TRP A 46 -10.69 14.16 -8.37
C TRP A 46 -10.84 12.66 -8.64
N ALA A 47 -9.75 11.91 -8.72
CA ALA A 47 -9.83 10.47 -8.88
C ALA A 47 -10.41 9.77 -7.63
N TYR A 48 -10.11 10.27 -6.43
CA TYR A 48 -10.71 9.74 -5.19
C TYR A 48 -12.17 10.11 -5.07
N LEU A 49 -12.53 11.32 -5.48
CA LEU A 49 -13.94 11.71 -5.59
C LEU A 49 -14.68 10.81 -6.60
N ALA A 50 -14.07 10.54 -7.76
CA ALA A 50 -14.64 9.62 -8.74
C ALA A 50 -14.77 8.19 -8.20
N MET A 51 -13.77 7.68 -7.47
CA MET A 51 -13.85 6.37 -6.79
C MET A 51 -14.97 6.34 -5.74
N LEU A 52 -15.13 7.41 -4.95
CA LEU A 52 -16.21 7.53 -3.97
C LEU A 52 -17.57 7.50 -4.65
N LEU A 53 -17.76 8.35 -5.68
CA LEU A 53 -19.01 8.42 -6.44
C LEU A 53 -19.34 7.11 -7.13
N LEU A 54 -18.35 6.46 -7.75
CA LEU A 54 -18.52 5.14 -8.38
C LEU A 54 -18.92 4.09 -7.35
N GLY A 55 -18.30 4.10 -6.16
CA GLY A 55 -18.67 3.22 -5.06
C GLY A 55 -20.11 3.45 -4.59
N VAL A 56 -20.51 4.70 -4.37
CA VAL A 56 -21.88 5.07 -3.96
C VAL A 56 -22.91 4.68 -5.03
N ILE A 57 -22.62 4.94 -6.31
CA ILE A 57 -23.47 4.54 -7.43
C ILE A 57 -23.59 3.01 -7.48
N SER A 58 -22.50 2.28 -7.29
CA SER A 58 -22.51 0.81 -7.29
C SER A 58 -23.38 0.25 -6.17
N ILE A 59 -23.28 0.82 -4.95
CA ILE A 59 -24.16 0.46 -3.83
C ILE A 59 -25.61 0.73 -4.20
N TYR A 60 -25.92 1.96 -4.66
CA TYR A 60 -27.29 2.33 -5.03
C TYR A 60 -27.89 1.41 -6.10
N VAL A 61 -27.12 1.09 -7.15
CA VAL A 61 -27.55 0.17 -8.22
C VAL A 61 -27.83 -1.22 -7.67
N CYS A 62 -26.99 -1.77 -6.79
CA CYS A 62 -27.25 -3.08 -6.18
C CYS A 62 -28.56 -3.08 -5.40
N GLN A 63 -28.81 -2.03 -4.60
CA GLN A 63 -30.03 -1.93 -3.80
C GLN A 63 -31.29 -1.74 -4.66
N GLN A 64 -31.23 -0.88 -5.68
CA GLN A 64 -32.36 -0.70 -6.60
C GLN A 64 -32.64 -1.96 -7.41
N ALA A 65 -31.60 -2.67 -7.83
CA ALA A 65 -31.75 -3.92 -8.56
C ALA A 65 -32.44 -4.99 -7.70
N HIS A 66 -32.11 -5.08 -6.41
CA HIS A 66 -32.82 -5.96 -5.48
C HIS A 66 -34.30 -5.60 -5.34
N ILE A 67 -34.61 -4.32 -5.08
CA ILE A 67 -35.99 -3.86 -4.90
C ILE A 67 -36.82 -4.15 -6.15
N TYR A 68 -36.28 -3.84 -7.33
CA TYR A 68 -36.96 -4.09 -8.59
C TYR A 68 -37.14 -5.60 -8.87
N ALA A 69 -36.08 -6.40 -8.69
CA ALA A 69 -36.12 -7.84 -8.92
C ALA A 69 -37.12 -8.57 -7.99
N ARG A 70 -37.30 -8.08 -6.77
CA ARG A 70 -38.27 -8.62 -5.80
C ARG A 70 -39.71 -8.47 -6.30
N ASP A 71 -40.03 -7.35 -6.95
CA ASP A 71 -41.38 -7.05 -7.40
C ASP A 71 -41.74 -7.73 -8.75
N LEU A 72 -40.75 -8.25 -9.48
CA LEU A 72 -41.00 -9.04 -10.68
C LEU A 72 -41.62 -10.40 -10.34
N GLN A 73 -42.76 -10.72 -10.94
CA GLN A 73 -43.43 -12.03 -10.78
C GLN A 73 -43.02 -13.08 -11.82
N SER A 74 -42.09 -12.76 -12.74
CA SER A 74 -41.69 -13.69 -13.80
C SER A 74 -40.93 -14.90 -13.22
N PRO A 75 -41.34 -16.14 -13.53
CA PRO A 75 -40.64 -17.36 -13.09
C PRO A 75 -39.33 -17.61 -13.84
N GLU A 76 -39.17 -17.05 -15.04
CA GLU A 76 -37.96 -17.20 -15.87
C GLU A 76 -36.82 -16.24 -15.46
N PHE A 77 -37.14 -15.22 -14.65
CA PHE A 77 -36.15 -14.23 -14.26
C PHE A 77 -35.27 -14.75 -13.10
N PRO A 78 -33.93 -14.69 -13.21
CA PRO A 78 -33.03 -15.23 -12.20
C PRO A 78 -32.95 -14.33 -10.96
N LYS A 79 -33.99 -14.34 -10.12
CA LYS A 79 -34.11 -13.49 -8.92
C LYS A 79 -32.95 -13.68 -7.94
N HIS A 80 -32.41 -14.90 -7.84
CA HIS A 80 -31.30 -15.23 -6.95
C HIS A 80 -30.03 -14.37 -7.19
N LEU A 81 -29.80 -13.89 -8.42
CA LEU A 81 -28.66 -13.01 -8.72
C LEU A 81 -28.77 -11.63 -8.07
N PHE A 82 -29.99 -11.21 -7.73
CA PHE A 82 -30.31 -9.90 -7.15
C PHE A 82 -30.73 -9.98 -5.68
N GLU A 83 -30.65 -11.16 -5.06
CA GLU A 83 -30.82 -11.29 -3.62
C GLU A 83 -29.69 -10.53 -2.91
N ILE A 84 -29.99 -9.94 -1.76
CA ILE A 84 -29.00 -9.19 -0.96
C ILE A 84 -28.20 -10.13 -0.07
N ALA A 85 -28.89 -11.12 0.49
CA ALA A 85 -28.29 -12.16 1.30
C ALA A 85 -27.89 -13.35 0.42
N GLY A 86 -26.72 -13.92 0.68
CA GLY A 86 -26.24 -15.12 0.01
C GLY A 86 -24.96 -14.91 -0.82
N PRO A 87 -24.30 -16.01 -1.19
CA PRO A 87 -23.12 -15.97 -2.04
C PRO A 87 -23.49 -15.91 -3.52
N GLY A 88 -22.59 -15.37 -4.34
CA GLY A 88 -22.73 -15.37 -5.81
C GLY A 88 -23.77 -14.38 -6.36
N ASN A 89 -24.35 -13.53 -5.51
CA ASN A 89 -25.23 -12.44 -5.95
C ASN A 89 -24.44 -11.16 -6.33
N LEU A 90 -25.12 -10.20 -6.95
CA LEU A 90 -24.51 -8.94 -7.39
C LEU A 90 -23.91 -8.12 -6.23
N THR A 91 -24.57 -8.14 -5.07
CA THR A 91 -24.15 -7.40 -3.87
C THR A 91 -22.83 -7.93 -3.31
N SER A 92 -22.73 -9.25 -3.14
CA SER A 92 -21.51 -9.94 -2.69
C SER A 92 -20.38 -9.80 -3.69
N TRP A 93 -20.66 -9.85 -5.00
CA TRP A 93 -19.67 -9.53 -6.02
C TRP A 93 -19.14 -8.09 -5.90
N CYS A 94 -20.03 -7.11 -5.77
CA CYS A 94 -19.62 -5.71 -5.61
C CYS A 94 -18.79 -5.50 -4.33
N MET A 95 -19.23 -6.09 -3.21
CA MET A 95 -18.52 -6.03 -1.93
C MET A 95 -17.14 -6.70 -2.02
N SER A 96 -17.01 -7.83 -2.70
CA SER A 96 -15.72 -8.50 -2.89
C SER A 96 -14.74 -7.65 -3.70
N VAL A 97 -15.20 -6.94 -4.73
CA VAL A 97 -14.38 -5.99 -5.50
C VAL A 97 -13.91 -4.83 -4.62
N MET A 98 -14.78 -4.28 -3.76
CA MET A 98 -14.39 -3.21 -2.83
C MET A 98 -13.33 -3.68 -1.82
N LEU A 99 -13.48 -4.90 -1.29
CA LEU A 99 -12.49 -5.53 -0.40
C LEU A 99 -11.17 -5.84 -1.13
N LEU A 100 -11.23 -6.22 -2.40
CA LEU A 100 -10.03 -6.41 -3.24
C LEU A 100 -9.30 -5.08 -3.45
N MET A 101 -10.03 -4.00 -3.74
CA MET A 101 -9.46 -2.66 -3.84
C MET A 101 -8.83 -2.20 -2.53
N LEU A 102 -9.43 -2.55 -1.39
CA LEU A 102 -8.88 -2.31 -0.06
C LEU A 102 -7.55 -3.08 0.13
N SER A 103 -7.52 -4.35 -0.27
CA SER A 103 -6.33 -5.21 -0.23
C SER A 103 -5.19 -4.65 -1.08
N LEU A 104 -5.48 -4.27 -2.34
CA LEU A 104 -4.50 -3.65 -3.24
C LEU A 104 -3.97 -2.33 -2.68
N GLY A 105 -4.84 -1.48 -2.12
CA GLY A 105 -4.44 -0.26 -1.44
C GLY A 105 -3.46 -0.54 -0.29
N ALA A 106 -3.73 -1.57 0.52
CA ALA A 106 -2.84 -1.97 1.61
C ALA A 106 -1.48 -2.51 1.11
N VAL A 107 -1.47 -3.29 0.02
CA VAL A 107 -0.23 -3.73 -0.66
C VAL A 107 0.60 -2.53 -1.14
N PHE A 108 -0.03 -1.50 -1.73
CA PHE A 108 0.69 -0.31 -2.16
C PHE A 108 1.33 0.44 -0.98
N VAL A 109 0.61 0.58 0.14
CA VAL A 109 1.20 1.18 1.35
C VAL A 109 2.38 0.35 1.86
N TYR A 110 2.26 -0.98 1.87
CA TYR A 110 3.35 -1.89 2.23
C TYR A 110 4.58 -1.70 1.32
N LEU A 111 4.40 -1.74 0.00
CA LEU A 111 5.47 -1.60 -0.98
C LEU A 111 6.18 -0.25 -0.90
N LEU A 112 5.44 0.83 -0.60
CA LEU A 112 6.04 2.15 -0.41
C LEU A 112 6.81 2.25 0.92
N ARG A 113 6.29 1.64 1.99
CA ARG A 113 6.89 1.74 3.33
C ARG A 113 8.08 0.82 3.54
N ARG A 114 8.12 -0.36 2.91
CA ARG A 114 9.23 -1.32 3.08
C ARG A 114 10.60 -0.75 2.72
N HIS A 115 10.64 0.29 1.88
CA HIS A 115 11.87 0.96 1.46
C HIS A 115 12.19 2.22 2.28
N LYS A 116 11.34 2.59 3.24
CA LYS A 116 11.58 3.77 4.08
C LYS A 116 12.55 3.40 5.20
N ALA A 117 13.73 4.02 5.19
CA ALA A 117 14.75 3.79 6.20
C ALA A 117 14.25 4.04 7.63
N ASP A 118 13.34 4.99 7.85
CA ASP A 118 12.88 5.32 9.21
C ASP A 118 11.85 4.33 9.82
N ASP A 119 11.40 3.30 9.09
CA ASP A 119 10.34 2.39 9.57
C ASP A 119 10.88 1.07 10.16
N TYR A 120 11.91 1.16 11.02
CA TYR A 120 12.55 0.01 11.66
C TYR A 120 11.68 -0.76 12.65
N LYS A 121 10.58 -0.16 13.15
CA LYS A 121 9.69 -0.81 14.12
C LYS A 121 8.79 -1.92 13.51
N GLY A 122 9.04 -2.32 12.25
CA GLY A 122 8.28 -3.37 11.58
C GLY A 122 6.82 -3.03 11.29
N ARG A 123 6.42 -1.75 11.42
CA ARG A 123 5.02 -1.30 11.23
C ARG A 123 4.51 -1.52 9.82
N TYR A 124 5.39 -1.59 8.84
CA TYR A 124 5.02 -1.93 7.47
C TYR A 124 4.38 -3.33 7.37
N ARG A 125 4.72 -4.30 8.24
CA ARG A 125 4.14 -5.66 8.24
C ARG A 125 2.63 -5.68 8.50
N LEU A 126 2.12 -4.71 9.27
CA LEU A 126 0.69 -4.55 9.52
C LEU A 126 -0.10 -4.43 8.21
N TRP A 127 0.45 -3.71 7.23
CA TRP A 127 -0.19 -3.50 5.93
C TRP A 127 -0.26 -4.78 5.10
N LEU A 128 0.73 -5.66 5.24
CA LEU A 128 0.71 -6.97 4.60
C LEU A 128 -0.34 -7.88 5.24
N SER A 129 -0.43 -7.90 6.57
CA SER A 129 -1.48 -8.64 7.28
C SER A 129 -2.88 -8.12 6.92
N LEU A 130 -3.05 -6.81 6.81
CA LEU A 130 -4.31 -6.18 6.39
C LEU A 130 -4.67 -6.54 4.95
N ALA A 131 -3.69 -6.55 4.04
CA ALA A 131 -3.88 -6.97 2.66
C ALA A 131 -4.31 -8.44 2.57
N ALA A 132 -3.65 -9.32 3.32
CA ALA A 132 -4.01 -10.74 3.38
C ALA A 132 -5.41 -10.95 3.96
N PHE A 133 -5.73 -10.28 5.07
CA PHE A 133 -7.05 -10.36 5.70
C PHE A 133 -8.17 -9.88 4.76
N SER A 134 -8.01 -8.70 4.15
CA SER A 134 -9.00 -8.16 3.22
C SER A 134 -9.10 -8.94 1.90
N GLY A 135 -7.99 -9.48 1.39
CA GLY A 135 -7.98 -10.36 0.23
C GLY A 135 -8.70 -11.68 0.52
N PHE A 136 -8.50 -12.25 1.71
CA PHE A 136 -9.23 -13.42 2.17
C PHE A 136 -10.73 -13.15 2.32
N LEU A 137 -11.12 -12.02 2.95
CA LEU A 137 -12.52 -11.61 3.02
C LEU A 137 -13.13 -11.36 1.64
N SER A 138 -12.38 -10.79 0.69
CA SER A 138 -12.83 -10.60 -0.69
C SER A 138 -13.17 -11.95 -1.34
N PHE A 139 -12.25 -12.92 -1.25
CA PHE A 139 -12.48 -14.27 -1.76
C PHE A 139 -13.66 -14.95 -1.07
N GLU A 140 -13.74 -14.82 0.24
CA GLU A 140 -14.79 -15.45 1.03
C GLU A 140 -16.17 -14.88 0.70
N VAL A 141 -16.33 -13.56 0.65
CA VAL A 141 -17.58 -12.91 0.25
C VAL A 141 -17.98 -13.29 -1.17
N ALA A 142 -17.02 -13.43 -2.10
CA ALA A 142 -17.31 -13.84 -3.47
C ALA A 142 -17.79 -15.30 -3.59
N THR A 143 -17.29 -16.19 -2.74
CA THR A 143 -17.52 -17.64 -2.84
C THR A 143 -18.54 -18.19 -1.84
N GLY A 144 -18.81 -17.47 -0.75
CA GLY A 144 -19.57 -18.00 0.38
C GLY A 144 -18.84 -19.10 1.12
N GLY A 145 -17.50 -19.08 1.17
CA GLY A 145 -16.68 -20.17 1.72
C GLY A 145 -17.07 -20.59 3.13
N HIS A 146 -17.57 -19.67 3.96
CA HIS A 146 -18.07 -19.98 5.32
C HIS A 146 -19.22 -21.00 5.33
N GLN A 147 -20.03 -21.06 4.27
CA GLN A 147 -21.13 -22.02 4.17
C GLN A 147 -20.62 -23.45 4.00
N ILE A 148 -19.48 -23.64 3.34
CA ILE A 148 -18.87 -24.97 3.17
C ILE A 148 -18.40 -25.50 4.54
N LEU A 149 -17.89 -24.61 5.41
CA LEU A 149 -17.49 -24.95 6.77
C LEU A 149 -18.67 -25.35 7.67
N SER A 150 -19.91 -25.01 7.29
CA SER A 150 -21.10 -25.42 8.04
C SER A 150 -21.40 -26.91 7.91
N VAL A 151 -21.00 -27.57 6.82
CA VAL A 151 -21.28 -29.00 6.56
C VAL A 151 -20.69 -29.92 7.64
N PRO A 152 -19.40 -29.82 8.02
CA PRO A 152 -18.87 -30.63 9.12
C PRO A 152 -19.42 -30.20 10.48
N LEU A 153 -19.73 -28.91 10.67
CA LEU A 153 -20.27 -28.37 11.92
C LEU A 153 -21.72 -28.79 12.17
N ALA A 154 -22.49 -29.10 11.13
CA ALA A 154 -23.86 -29.59 11.23
C ALA A 154 -23.97 -30.92 12.00
N ARG A 155 -22.85 -31.63 12.22
CA ARG A 155 -22.79 -32.83 13.07
C ARG A 155 -22.84 -32.51 14.57
N PHE A 156 -22.61 -31.26 14.95
CA PHE A 156 -22.66 -30.80 16.32
C PHE A 156 -23.95 -30.02 16.54
N GLU A 157 -24.79 -30.47 17.48
CA GLU A 157 -25.99 -29.74 17.89
C GLU A 157 -25.59 -28.47 18.66
N MET A 158 -25.49 -27.35 17.93
CA MET A 158 -25.24 -26.04 18.53
C MET A 158 -26.56 -25.36 18.88
N PRO A 159 -26.67 -24.72 20.07
CA PRO A 159 -27.86 -23.96 20.43
C PRO A 159 -28.02 -22.74 19.52
N SER A 160 -29.25 -22.38 19.16
CA SER A 160 -29.53 -21.11 18.46
C SER A 160 -29.04 -19.92 19.31
N PRO A 161 -28.37 -18.89 18.73
CA PRO A 161 -28.16 -18.63 17.29
C PRO A 161 -26.86 -19.20 16.70
N TRP A 162 -26.11 -20.01 17.45
CA TRP A 162 -24.81 -20.54 17.03
C TRP A 162 -24.89 -21.64 15.97
N ASN A 163 -26.08 -22.21 15.76
CA ASN A 163 -26.36 -23.14 14.67
C ASN A 163 -26.26 -22.49 13.27
N GLU A 164 -26.36 -21.17 13.19
CA GLU A 164 -26.25 -20.45 11.91
C GLU A 164 -24.79 -20.13 11.57
N ALA A 165 -24.35 -20.61 10.41
CA ALA A 165 -22.99 -20.41 9.90
C ALA A 165 -22.57 -18.93 9.87
N SER A 166 -23.53 -18.07 9.52
CA SER A 166 -23.29 -16.64 9.38
C SER A 166 -22.97 -15.94 10.71
N THR A 167 -23.52 -16.43 11.83
CA THR A 167 -23.41 -15.79 13.15
C THR A 167 -22.00 -15.91 13.72
N TRP A 168 -21.45 -17.14 13.77
CA TRP A 168 -20.09 -17.33 14.27
C TRP A 168 -19.05 -16.78 13.30
N TRP A 169 -19.31 -16.83 11.98
CA TRP A 169 -18.43 -16.22 10.99
C TRP A 169 -18.32 -14.72 11.18
N MET A 170 -19.46 -14.03 11.35
CA MET A 170 -19.49 -12.60 11.63
C MET A 170 -18.72 -12.25 12.92
N MET A 171 -18.77 -13.09 13.95
CA MET A 171 -17.94 -12.90 15.14
C MET A 171 -16.44 -12.96 14.81
N MET A 172 -16.00 -13.97 14.05
CA MET A 172 -14.59 -14.08 13.65
C MET A 172 -14.12 -12.88 12.82
N VAL A 173 -14.93 -12.46 11.84
CA VAL A 173 -14.64 -11.28 11.00
C VAL A 173 -14.61 -10.00 11.83
N SER A 174 -15.54 -9.82 12.77
CA SER A 174 -15.60 -8.63 13.62
C SER A 174 -14.42 -8.55 14.60
N LEU A 175 -13.96 -9.67 15.16
CA LEU A 175 -12.73 -9.73 15.95
C LEU A 175 -11.50 -9.33 15.13
N GLY A 176 -11.38 -9.84 13.90
CA GLY A 176 -10.32 -9.43 12.97
C GLY A 176 -10.38 -7.94 12.64
N ALA A 177 -11.57 -7.43 12.32
CA ALA A 177 -11.79 -6.02 12.02
C ALA A 177 -11.49 -5.10 13.23
N MET A 178 -11.84 -5.53 14.45
CA MET A 178 -11.51 -4.82 15.68
C MET A 178 -10.00 -4.76 15.90
N TYR A 179 -9.29 -5.88 15.75
CA TYR A 179 -7.84 -5.93 15.84
C TYR A 179 -7.17 -4.95 14.87
N PHE A 180 -7.56 -4.96 13.60
CA PHE A 180 -7.01 -4.03 12.61
C PHE A 180 -7.39 -2.58 12.89
N SER A 181 -8.62 -2.30 13.35
CA SER A 181 -9.05 -0.96 13.75
C SER A 181 -8.18 -0.38 14.86
N ILE A 182 -7.92 -1.14 15.93
CA ILE A 182 -7.05 -0.72 17.03
C ILE A 182 -5.63 -0.44 16.52
N ARG A 183 -5.08 -1.34 15.69
CA ARG A 183 -3.75 -1.16 15.09
C ARG A 183 -3.67 0.08 14.18
N LEU A 184 -4.72 0.34 13.40
CA LEU A 184 -4.80 1.51 12.52
C LEU A 184 -4.98 2.81 13.31
N LEU A 185 -5.68 2.81 14.45
CA LEU A 185 -5.78 3.97 15.35
C LEU A 185 -4.38 4.39 15.84
N ILE A 186 -3.55 3.43 16.27
CA ILE A 186 -2.18 3.69 16.72
C ILE A 186 -1.34 4.26 15.56
N GLU A 187 -1.49 3.71 14.36
CA GLU A 187 -0.77 4.14 13.15
C GLU A 187 -1.17 5.56 12.71
N PHE A 188 -2.43 5.94 12.91
CA PHE A 188 -2.97 7.23 12.48
C PHE A 188 -3.05 8.29 13.58
N LYS A 189 -2.49 8.05 14.77
CA LYS A 189 -2.57 8.99 15.91
C LYS A 189 -2.22 10.45 15.59
N SER A 190 -1.29 10.68 14.66
CA SER A 190 -0.84 12.02 14.25
C SER A 190 -1.59 12.58 13.03
N ARG A 191 -2.70 11.98 12.62
CA ARG A 191 -3.41 12.29 11.37
C ARG A 191 -4.93 12.32 11.60
N PRO A 192 -5.48 13.45 12.09
CA PRO A 192 -6.88 13.53 12.52
C PRO A 192 -7.87 13.16 11.40
N GLY A 193 -7.65 13.61 10.16
CA GLY A 193 -8.54 13.26 9.05
C GLY A 193 -8.62 11.75 8.75
N MET A 194 -7.54 11.01 8.97
CA MET A 194 -7.53 9.55 8.82
C MET A 194 -8.28 8.87 9.96
N LEU A 195 -8.10 9.37 11.19
CA LEU A 195 -8.84 8.89 12.37
C LEU A 195 -10.34 9.15 12.23
N MET A 196 -10.76 10.31 11.70
CA MET A 196 -12.17 10.62 11.47
C MET A 196 -12.80 9.66 10.46
N MET A 197 -12.12 9.36 9.34
CA MET A 197 -12.61 8.37 8.37
C MET A 197 -12.69 6.97 8.97
N LEU A 198 -11.69 6.55 9.76
CA LEU A 198 -11.71 5.26 10.46
C LEU A 198 -12.86 5.19 11.48
N ALA A 199 -13.03 6.23 12.30
CA ALA A 199 -14.12 6.30 13.27
C ALA A 199 -15.49 6.26 12.58
N MET A 200 -15.67 7.00 11.48
CA MET A 200 -16.89 6.96 10.68
C MET A 200 -17.15 5.53 10.16
N ALA A 201 -16.15 4.87 9.59
CA ALA A 201 -16.30 3.51 9.10
C ALA A 201 -16.64 2.50 10.22
N VAL A 202 -15.98 2.59 11.37
CA VAL A 202 -16.26 1.74 12.53
C VAL A 202 -17.68 1.98 13.05
N MET A 203 -18.13 3.24 13.14
CA MET A 203 -19.50 3.56 13.55
C MET A 203 -20.54 3.00 12.59
N VAL A 204 -20.30 3.12 11.28
CA VAL A 204 -21.19 2.55 10.25
C VAL A 204 -21.19 1.02 10.30
N LEU A 205 -20.04 0.38 10.57
CA LEU A 205 -19.96 -1.07 10.73
C LEU A 205 -20.68 -1.57 12.00
N ILE A 206 -20.56 -0.84 13.11
CA ILE A 206 -21.33 -1.11 14.34
C ILE A 206 -22.82 -0.98 14.04
N ALA A 207 -23.23 0.08 13.32
CA ALA A 207 -24.63 0.25 12.91
C ALA A 207 -25.13 -0.91 12.03
N ALA A 208 -24.30 -1.42 11.10
CA ALA A 208 -24.61 -2.61 10.30
C ALA A 208 -24.77 -3.85 11.19
N GLY A 209 -23.88 -4.06 12.17
CA GLY A 209 -23.98 -5.16 13.12
C GLY A 209 -25.24 -5.08 13.99
N CYS A 210 -25.59 -3.90 14.48
CA CYS A 210 -26.83 -3.66 15.23
C CYS A 210 -28.08 -3.88 14.37
N SER A 211 -28.05 -3.48 13.09
CA SER A 211 -29.14 -3.70 12.12
C SER A 211 -29.45 -5.19 11.95
N ARG A 212 -28.41 -6.01 11.84
CA ARG A 212 -28.53 -7.48 11.72
C ARG A 212 -29.13 -8.14 12.97
N MET A 213 -28.95 -7.54 14.14
CA MET A 213 -29.59 -7.98 15.39
C MET A 213 -31.06 -7.53 15.51
N GLY A 214 -31.68 -7.09 14.41
CA GLY A 214 -33.05 -6.55 14.38
C GLY A 214 -34.11 -7.45 15.02
N GLY A 215 -33.94 -8.77 15.03
CA GLY A 215 -34.82 -9.68 15.75
C GLY A 215 -34.90 -9.42 17.26
N VAL A 216 -33.86 -8.81 17.85
CA VAL A 216 -33.80 -8.42 19.28
C VAL A 216 -34.32 -7.00 19.50
N ILE A 217 -34.12 -6.10 18.53
CA ILE A 217 -34.39 -4.65 18.66
C ILE A 217 -35.82 -4.30 18.20
N GLY A 218 -36.44 -5.15 17.38
CA GLY A 218 -37.75 -4.94 16.77
C GLY A 218 -37.65 -4.45 15.33
N GLU A 219 -38.72 -4.66 14.56
CA GLU A 219 -38.81 -4.26 13.15
C GLU A 219 -38.70 -2.72 13.00
N SER A 220 -37.68 -2.27 12.29
CA SER A 220 -37.44 -0.86 11.98
C SER A 220 -36.96 -0.71 10.53
N ALA A 221 -37.06 0.50 9.96
CA ALA A 221 -36.49 0.80 8.65
C ALA A 221 -34.97 0.50 8.60
N LEU A 222 -34.30 0.63 9.75
CA LEU A 222 -32.87 0.33 9.92
C LEU A 222 -32.55 -1.16 9.97
N THR A 223 -33.51 -2.04 10.23
CA THR A 223 -33.30 -3.50 10.33
C THR A 223 -33.67 -4.23 9.04
N THR A 224 -33.81 -3.50 7.93
CA THR A 224 -34.08 -4.10 6.62
C THR A 224 -32.78 -4.63 6.01
N ASP A 225 -32.84 -5.73 5.26
CA ASP A 225 -31.67 -6.32 4.58
C ASP A 225 -30.95 -5.30 3.66
N VAL A 226 -31.74 -4.40 3.06
CA VAL A 226 -31.26 -3.26 2.27
C VAL A 226 -30.43 -2.29 3.11
N ALA A 227 -30.90 -1.95 4.31
CA ALA A 227 -30.16 -1.08 5.23
C ALA A 227 -28.87 -1.76 5.73
N GLU A 228 -28.95 -3.04 6.12
CA GLU A 228 -27.78 -3.80 6.59
C GLU A 228 -26.67 -3.84 5.53
N SER A 229 -27.01 -4.28 4.31
CA SER A 229 -26.04 -4.42 3.22
C SER A 229 -25.47 -3.08 2.77
N SER A 230 -26.29 -2.02 2.70
CA SER A 230 -25.82 -0.68 2.33
C SER A 230 -24.88 -0.08 3.39
N LEU A 231 -25.15 -0.28 4.69
CA LEU A 231 -24.25 0.11 5.78
C LEU A 231 -22.92 -0.67 5.69
N ALA A 232 -22.96 -1.99 5.51
CA ALA A 232 -21.76 -2.80 5.39
C ALA A 232 -20.89 -2.38 4.19
N MET A 233 -21.48 -2.20 2.99
CA MET A 233 -20.75 -1.77 1.80
C MET A 233 -20.19 -0.35 1.95
N SER A 234 -20.94 0.57 2.56
CA SER A 234 -20.48 1.95 2.77
C SER A 234 -19.31 2.02 3.76
N ALA A 235 -19.33 1.22 4.84
CA ALA A 235 -18.19 1.09 5.74
C ALA A 235 -16.92 0.64 4.99
N ILE A 236 -17.02 -0.43 4.17
CA ILE A 236 -15.90 -0.94 3.37
C ILE A 236 -15.41 0.11 2.37
N LEU A 237 -16.32 0.84 1.71
CA LEU A 237 -15.97 1.92 0.78
C LEU A 237 -15.18 3.03 1.48
N VAL A 238 -15.60 3.46 2.67
CA VAL A 238 -14.91 4.50 3.45
C VAL A 238 -13.52 4.03 3.88
N VAL A 239 -13.37 2.79 4.37
CA VAL A 239 -12.05 2.24 4.75
C VAL A 239 -11.15 2.10 3.52
N SER A 240 -11.69 1.65 2.39
CA SER A 240 -10.95 1.54 1.13
C SER A 240 -10.42 2.91 0.69
N LEU A 241 -11.30 3.92 0.65
CA LEU A 241 -10.93 5.30 0.30
C LEU A 241 -9.87 5.88 1.26
N MET A 242 -10.02 5.64 2.57
CA MET A 242 -9.04 6.00 3.58
C MET A 242 -7.68 5.40 3.24
N ILE A 243 -7.59 4.09 2.97
CA ILE A 243 -6.32 3.41 2.66
C ILE A 243 -5.68 3.96 1.39
N TRP A 244 -6.47 4.21 0.34
CA TRP A 244 -5.97 4.79 -0.91
C TRP A 244 -5.46 6.23 -0.73
N LEU A 245 -6.15 7.07 0.05
CA LEU A 245 -5.66 8.41 0.41
C LEU A 245 -4.36 8.35 1.23
N ASN A 246 -4.24 7.36 2.12
CA ASN A 246 -2.98 7.12 2.84
C ASN A 246 -1.85 6.71 1.89
N ALA A 247 -2.13 5.81 0.94
CA ALA A 247 -1.17 5.39 -0.08
C ALA A 247 -0.65 6.59 -0.88
N ARG A 248 -1.55 7.48 -1.31
CA ARG A 248 -1.19 8.75 -1.97
C ARG A 248 -0.27 9.60 -1.11
N LYS A 249 -0.61 9.81 0.16
CA LYS A 249 0.18 10.65 1.06
C LYS A 249 1.58 10.05 1.26
N VAL A 250 1.67 8.74 1.48
CA VAL A 250 2.96 8.04 1.60
C VAL A 250 3.77 8.17 0.29
N TYR A 251 3.13 8.02 -0.86
CA TYR A 251 3.76 8.18 -2.17
C TYR A 251 4.32 9.59 -2.38
N LEU A 252 3.52 10.64 -2.12
CA LEU A 252 3.96 12.03 -2.25
C LEU A 252 5.11 12.36 -1.30
N ASN A 253 5.06 11.88 -0.05
CA ASN A 253 6.15 12.05 0.91
C ASN A 253 7.44 11.37 0.43
N ALA A 254 7.34 10.18 -0.18
CA ALA A 254 8.48 9.48 -0.75
C ALA A 254 9.09 10.22 -1.96
N GLN A 255 8.28 10.96 -2.73
CA GLN A 255 8.76 11.79 -3.84
C GLN A 255 9.42 13.08 -3.37
N GLN A 256 8.83 13.77 -2.40
CA GLN A 256 9.39 15.03 -1.86
C GLN A 256 10.76 14.83 -1.18
N GLY A 257 10.99 13.67 -0.58
CA GLY A 257 12.32 13.32 -0.05
C GLY A 257 13.42 13.32 -1.12
N LYS A 258 13.09 12.99 -2.39
CA LYS A 258 14.07 13.00 -3.49
C LYS A 258 14.41 14.42 -3.96
N THR A 259 13.44 15.33 -3.99
CA THR A 259 13.66 16.69 -4.50
C THR A 259 14.49 17.55 -3.54
N SER A 260 14.30 17.38 -2.23
CA SER A 260 15.08 18.13 -1.22
C SER A 260 16.58 17.78 -1.24
N VAL A 261 16.92 16.50 -1.43
CA VAL A 261 18.33 16.07 -1.52
C VAL A 261 18.97 16.50 -2.84
N SER A 262 18.22 16.47 -3.95
CA SER A 262 18.74 16.90 -5.25
C SER A 262 18.99 18.40 -5.33
N GLN A 263 18.21 19.24 -4.64
CA GLN A 263 18.43 20.69 -4.59
C GLN A 263 19.66 21.07 -3.77
N LEU A 264 20.00 20.31 -2.72
CA LEU A 264 21.21 20.55 -1.91
C LEU A 264 22.52 20.19 -2.63
N THR A 265 22.45 19.51 -3.77
CA THR A 265 23.63 19.02 -4.50
C THR A 265 23.89 19.76 -5.81
N GLN A 266 23.18 20.86 -6.10
CA GLN A 266 23.67 21.77 -7.13
C GLN A 266 24.90 22.51 -6.58
N PRO A 267 26.12 22.20 -7.05
CA PRO A 267 27.29 22.93 -6.63
C PRO A 267 27.11 24.36 -7.12
N ASN A 268 27.40 25.33 -6.25
CA ASN A 268 27.49 26.75 -6.59
C ASN A 268 28.59 26.98 -7.67
N HIS A 269 28.36 26.55 -8.91
CA HIS A 269 29.22 26.83 -10.05
C HIS A 269 29.16 28.30 -10.46
N ALA A 270 28.18 29.06 -9.97
CA ALA A 270 28.08 30.50 -10.18
C ALA A 270 29.19 31.28 -9.46
N THR A 271 29.74 30.77 -8.35
CA THR A 271 30.76 31.50 -7.58
C THR A 271 32.18 31.24 -8.10
N VAL A 272 32.43 30.13 -8.79
CA VAL A 272 33.77 29.81 -9.34
C VAL A 272 34.09 30.61 -10.60
N LYS A 273 33.09 30.99 -11.42
CA LYS A 273 33.35 31.86 -12.59
C LYS A 273 33.73 33.29 -12.21
N LYS A 274 33.34 33.78 -11.02
CA LYS A 274 33.69 35.13 -10.58
C LYS A 274 35.13 35.21 -10.05
N VAL A 275 35.60 34.17 -9.35
CA VAL A 275 36.98 34.13 -8.83
C VAL A 275 38.01 33.88 -9.95
N VAL A 276 37.67 33.13 -11.00
CA VAL A 276 38.59 32.94 -12.15
C VAL A 276 38.66 34.18 -13.05
N ALA A 277 37.61 34.99 -13.12
CA ALA A 277 37.66 36.27 -13.83
C ALA A 277 38.47 37.34 -13.06
N GLU A 278 38.49 37.29 -11.72
CA GLU A 278 39.19 38.26 -10.88
C GLU A 278 40.70 37.99 -10.75
N VAL A 279 41.15 36.75 -10.95
CA VAL A 279 42.59 36.40 -10.95
C VAL A 279 43.25 36.58 -12.33
N SER A 280 42.46 36.82 -13.39
CA SER A 280 42.95 37.00 -14.77
C SER A 280 43.11 38.46 -15.21
N GLY A 281 42.82 39.45 -14.34
CA GLY A 281 42.77 40.86 -14.74
C GLY A 281 43.42 41.78 -13.71
N MET A 282 44.74 41.66 -13.53
CA MET A 282 45.49 42.61 -12.71
C MET A 282 46.72 43.08 -13.47
N GLU A 283 46.49 43.89 -14.52
CA GLU A 283 47.46 44.81 -15.09
C GLU A 283 46.71 46.04 -15.65
N ASP A 284 47.02 47.18 -15.03
CA ASP A 284 46.93 48.58 -15.50
C ASP A 284 45.58 49.19 -15.93
N SER A 285 44.98 50.01 -15.06
CA SER A 285 44.85 51.49 -15.25
C SER A 285 43.73 52.15 -14.41
N PRO A 286 43.80 53.48 -14.17
CA PRO A 286 43.09 54.17 -13.08
C PRO A 286 41.80 54.90 -13.50
N GLN A 287 40.94 55.12 -12.48
CA GLN A 287 39.99 56.23 -12.27
C GLN A 287 39.23 56.84 -13.46
N GLU A 288 37.90 56.69 -13.47
CA GLU A 288 36.88 57.72 -13.76
C GLU A 288 35.49 57.14 -13.37
N LEU A 289 34.82 57.69 -12.35
CA LEU A 289 33.73 58.68 -12.41
C LEU A 289 32.39 58.16 -12.98
N ALA A 290 31.40 58.16 -12.07
CA ALA A 290 29.96 58.36 -12.29
C ALA A 290 29.18 57.34 -13.13
N VAL A 291 28.05 56.87 -12.58
CA VAL A 291 26.69 57.28 -12.95
C VAL A 291 25.71 56.38 -12.20
N GLU A 292 24.87 57.02 -11.37
CA GLU A 292 23.62 56.48 -10.87
C GLU A 292 22.74 56.07 -12.05
N GLN A 293 22.18 54.87 -12.01
CA GLN A 293 21.00 54.56 -12.84
C GLN A 293 20.06 53.65 -12.08
N ASP A 294 18.93 54.24 -11.73
CA ASP A 294 17.70 53.63 -11.27
C ASP A 294 17.26 52.51 -12.23
N ALA A 295 16.96 51.34 -11.67
CA ALA A 295 16.16 50.32 -12.32
C ALA A 295 14.92 50.10 -11.46
N GLU A 296 13.98 51.00 -11.67
CA GLU A 296 12.54 50.86 -11.55
C GLU A 296 12.10 49.42 -11.91
N TRP A 297 11.65 48.68 -10.90
CA TRP A 297 10.84 47.48 -11.06
C TRP A 297 9.52 47.73 -10.36
N ASP A 298 8.64 48.35 -11.14
CA ASP A 298 7.21 48.38 -10.94
C ASP A 298 6.62 46.97 -11.15
N ASP A 299 5.51 46.73 -10.44
CA ASP A 299 4.42 45.83 -10.80
C ASP A 299 4.57 44.33 -10.43
N TRP A 300 4.10 43.97 -9.23
CA TRP A 300 3.19 42.83 -8.97
C TRP A 300 2.43 43.08 -7.67
N ASP A 301 1.48 44.03 -7.72
CA ASP A 301 0.26 43.95 -6.94
C ASP A 301 -0.59 42.81 -7.53
N ASP A 302 -0.75 41.68 -6.83
CA ASP A 302 -1.96 40.86 -6.95
C ASP A 302 -2.09 39.87 -5.77
N LEU A 303 -3.02 40.20 -4.87
CA LEU A 303 -3.83 39.33 -4.00
C LEU A 303 -3.06 38.62 -2.86
N GLY A 304 -3.19 39.06 -1.60
CA GLY A 304 -4.45 39.31 -0.90
C GLY A 304 -4.92 38.00 -0.28
N ASP A 305 -4.45 37.74 0.95
CA ASP A 305 -5.12 36.92 1.96
C ASP A 305 -4.34 37.09 3.28
N ASP A 306 -4.61 38.22 3.94
CA ASP A 306 -4.33 38.43 5.35
C ASP A 306 -5.34 37.61 6.18
N GLU A 307 -5.17 36.28 6.23
CA GLU A 307 -5.80 35.44 7.26
C GLU A 307 -4.86 35.32 8.45
N GLU A 308 -5.03 36.26 9.38
CA GLU A 308 -5.05 36.07 10.83
C GLU A 308 -4.41 34.77 11.33
N LEU A 309 -3.07 34.76 11.41
CA LEU A 309 -2.30 33.78 12.16
C LEU A 309 -2.56 33.98 13.66
N ALA A 310 -3.65 33.38 14.13
CA ALA A 310 -3.83 33.06 15.54
C ALA A 310 -2.68 32.11 15.95
N GLU A 311 -1.66 32.67 16.59
CA GLU A 311 -0.66 31.92 17.33
C GLU A 311 -1.37 31.16 18.46
N VAL A 312 -1.83 29.96 18.17
CA VAL A 312 -2.15 28.97 19.20
C VAL A 312 -0.81 28.46 19.72
N GLU A 313 -0.40 28.99 20.86
CA GLU A 313 0.60 28.36 21.74
C GLU A 313 0.11 26.95 22.07
N GLU A 314 0.55 25.95 21.30
CA GLU A 314 0.44 24.55 21.70
C GLU A 314 1.38 24.33 22.90
N GLU A 315 0.78 24.39 24.07
CA GLU A 315 1.25 23.85 25.34
C GLU A 315 1.78 22.43 25.11
N TYR A 316 3.12 22.30 25.12
CA TYR A 316 3.78 21.00 25.10
C TYR A 316 3.53 20.34 26.45
N ASP A 317 2.51 19.48 26.52
CA ASP A 317 2.37 18.51 27.59
C ASP A 317 3.60 17.59 27.59
N GLU A 318 4.47 17.85 28.57
CA GLU A 318 5.60 17.03 28.95
C GLU A 318 5.05 15.69 29.45
N TYR A 319 5.00 14.69 28.55
CA TYR A 319 4.72 13.31 28.91
C TYR A 319 5.74 12.86 29.94
N VAL A 320 5.30 12.77 31.19
CA VAL A 320 5.95 12.02 32.26
C VAL A 320 6.07 10.58 31.77
N GLU A 321 7.31 10.12 31.55
CA GLU A 321 7.61 8.71 31.41
C GLU A 321 7.31 8.04 32.76
N GLU A 322 6.10 7.49 32.91
CA GLU A 322 5.82 6.55 33.99
C GLU A 322 6.53 5.23 33.65
N ASP A 323 7.62 4.99 34.38
CA ASP A 323 8.28 3.70 34.50
C ASP A 323 7.26 2.65 34.95
N PHE A 324 6.75 1.86 34.00
CA PHE A 324 6.04 0.63 34.31
C PHE A 324 7.08 -0.41 34.75
N GLU A 325 7.29 -0.51 36.06
CA GLU A 325 7.96 -1.65 36.68
C GLU A 325 7.20 -2.92 36.30
N GLN A 326 7.87 -3.76 35.53
CA GLN A 326 7.43 -5.08 35.13
C GLN A 326 7.51 -5.97 36.37
N SER A 327 6.36 -6.25 36.98
CA SER A 327 6.23 -7.23 38.06
C SER A 327 6.43 -8.63 37.49
N ASP A 328 7.60 -9.19 37.74
CA ASP A 328 7.88 -10.62 37.66
C ASP A 328 7.10 -11.31 38.79
N ASP A 329 5.90 -11.81 38.50
CA ASP A 329 5.20 -12.76 39.36
C ASP A 329 5.34 -14.17 38.76
N GLU A 330 6.24 -14.93 39.39
CA GLU A 330 6.23 -16.39 39.51
C GLU A 330 4.81 -16.93 39.66
N LEU A 331 4.41 -17.87 38.79
CA LEU A 331 3.32 -18.79 39.08
C LEU A 331 3.68 -20.19 38.54
N ASP A 332 4.28 -20.95 39.45
CA ASP A 332 4.00 -22.33 39.82
C ASP A 332 3.76 -23.37 38.70
N GLU A 333 4.85 -24.10 38.47
CA GLU A 333 4.94 -25.55 38.30
C GLU A 333 3.76 -26.31 38.94
N ILE A 334 2.86 -26.84 38.10
CA ILE A 334 1.94 -27.92 38.48
C ILE A 334 2.40 -29.18 37.75
N ASP A 335 3.11 -29.99 38.51
CA ASP A 335 3.38 -31.40 38.28
C ASP A 335 2.18 -32.24 38.77
N GLU A 336 2.06 -33.48 38.27
CA GLU A 336 1.10 -34.54 38.64
C GLU A 336 -0.33 -34.37 38.05
N GLU A 337 -1.01 -35.38 37.52
CA GLU A 337 -0.93 -36.82 37.77
C GLU A 337 -1.57 -37.59 36.59
N VAL A 338 -0.99 -38.75 36.30
CA VAL A 338 -1.47 -39.78 35.38
C VAL A 338 -2.75 -40.40 35.95
N VAL A 339 -3.85 -40.43 35.18
CA VAL A 339 -4.97 -41.34 35.42
C VAL A 339 -5.37 -42.00 34.11
N ASP A 340 -4.90 -43.23 33.94
CA ASP A 340 -5.48 -44.23 33.07
C ASP A 340 -6.84 -44.66 33.67
N GLU A 341 -7.94 -44.45 32.96
CA GLU A 341 -9.17 -45.22 33.19
C GLU A 341 -9.74 -45.70 31.85
N GLU A 342 -9.43 -46.96 31.55
CA GLU A 342 -10.23 -47.83 30.70
C GLU A 342 -11.68 -47.80 31.21
N THR A 343 -12.64 -47.56 30.32
CA THR A 343 -14.03 -47.93 30.59
C THR A 343 -14.61 -48.59 29.36
N GLU A 344 -14.46 -49.92 29.32
CA GLU A 344 -15.37 -50.81 28.62
C GLU A 344 -16.81 -50.56 29.12
N ARG A 345 -17.73 -50.26 28.20
CA ARG A 345 -19.14 -50.57 28.37
C ARG A 345 -19.72 -51.05 27.05
N ASP A 346 -19.85 -52.37 26.96
CA ASP A 346 -20.98 -53.03 26.31
C ASP A 346 -22.30 -52.38 26.74
N TYR A 347 -23.29 -52.31 25.84
CA TYR A 347 -24.63 -52.90 25.99
C TYR A 347 -25.54 -52.50 24.81
N GLU A 348 -26.10 -53.54 24.19
CA GLU A 348 -27.49 -53.67 23.72
C GLU A 348 -27.94 -52.98 22.41
N GLU A 349 -27.61 -53.70 21.33
CA GLU A 349 -28.57 -54.20 20.33
C GLU A 349 -30.05 -54.13 20.77
N SER A 350 -30.81 -53.29 20.08
CA SER A 350 -32.28 -53.37 20.06
C SER A 350 -32.77 -53.23 18.62
N GLU A 351 -33.06 -54.37 18.01
CA GLU A 351 -33.92 -54.49 16.85
C GLU A 351 -35.33 -54.01 17.20
N SER A 352 -35.89 -53.11 16.40
CA SER A 352 -37.34 -52.99 16.27
C SER A 352 -37.73 -52.80 14.81
N TYR A 353 -38.57 -53.74 14.36
CA TYR A 353 -39.29 -53.76 13.10
C TYR A 353 -40.45 -52.74 13.08
N GLN A 354 -40.95 -52.49 11.87
CA GLN A 354 -42.17 -51.76 11.46
C GLN A 354 -41.97 -50.24 11.24
N ASP A 355 -42.38 -49.64 10.13
CA ASP A 355 -43.47 -49.98 9.21
C ASP A 355 -43.15 -49.60 7.77
N GLU A 356 -43.66 -50.41 6.84
CA GLU A 356 -43.81 -50.10 5.43
C GLU A 356 -44.77 -48.92 5.24
N ALA A 357 -44.31 -47.88 4.54
CA ALA A 357 -45.20 -46.90 3.93
C ALA A 357 -44.74 -46.64 2.50
N GLU A 358 -45.58 -47.10 1.58
CA GLU A 358 -45.52 -46.95 0.14
C GLU A 358 -45.20 -45.50 -0.28
N VAL A 359 -44.13 -45.31 -1.06
CA VAL A 359 -43.90 -44.09 -1.84
C VAL A 359 -43.97 -44.48 -3.33
N PRO A 360 -44.92 -43.92 -4.10
CA PRO A 360 -45.07 -44.28 -5.50
C PRO A 360 -43.96 -43.69 -6.36
N GLU A 361 -43.50 -44.53 -7.29
CA GLU A 361 -42.64 -44.23 -8.43
C GLU A 361 -43.01 -42.89 -9.10
N GLN A 362 -42.04 -41.98 -9.19
CA GLN A 362 -42.01 -40.98 -10.24
C GLN A 362 -40.66 -41.01 -10.95
N VAL A 363 -40.68 -41.72 -12.08
CA VAL A 363 -40.08 -41.36 -13.37
C VAL A 363 -38.69 -40.73 -13.30
N GLN A 364 -37.69 -41.59 -13.42
CA GLN A 364 -36.40 -41.26 -14.02
C GLN A 364 -36.63 -40.66 -15.42
N GLN A 365 -36.33 -39.38 -15.60
CA GLN A 365 -35.92 -38.86 -16.89
C GLN A 365 -34.38 -38.86 -16.90
N GLU A 366 -33.84 -39.82 -17.63
CA GLU A 366 -32.46 -39.81 -18.12
C GLU A 366 -32.29 -38.57 -19.02
N GLU A 367 -31.60 -37.55 -18.52
CA GLU A 367 -31.09 -36.48 -19.39
C GLU A 367 -29.68 -36.87 -19.82
N GLU A 368 -29.63 -37.56 -20.96
CA GLU A 368 -28.44 -37.95 -21.70
C GLU A 368 -27.76 -36.68 -22.26
N VAL A 369 -26.82 -36.11 -21.50
CA VAL A 369 -26.00 -35.00 -21.97
C VAL A 369 -24.94 -35.53 -22.93
N VAL A 370 -25.24 -35.35 -24.21
CA VAL A 370 -24.37 -35.52 -25.37
C VAL A 370 -23.12 -34.63 -25.24
N TYR A 371 -21.97 -35.22 -24.90
CA TYR A 371 -20.66 -34.62 -25.17
C TYR A 371 -20.28 -34.90 -26.63
N SER A 372 -20.73 -34.03 -27.53
CA SER A 372 -20.26 -34.02 -28.92
C SER A 372 -18.90 -33.32 -29.01
N ALA A 373 -17.88 -34.14 -29.19
CA ALA A 373 -16.80 -33.99 -30.15
C ALA A 373 -16.40 -32.56 -30.57
N TYR A 374 -15.29 -32.07 -30.00
CA TYR A 374 -14.29 -31.30 -30.74
C TYR A 374 -12.92 -31.93 -30.49
N ALA A 375 -12.64 -32.99 -31.25
CA ALA A 375 -11.28 -33.40 -31.56
C ALA A 375 -10.96 -32.82 -32.94
N PRO A 376 -10.01 -31.89 -33.08
CA PRO A 376 -9.33 -31.69 -34.34
C PRO A 376 -8.18 -32.69 -34.45
N GLU A 377 -8.16 -33.33 -35.61
CA GLU A 377 -7.25 -34.37 -36.05
C GLU A 377 -5.77 -33.97 -35.92
N GLU A 378 -4.98 -34.96 -35.50
CA GLU A 378 -3.53 -34.99 -35.68
C GLU A 378 -3.24 -35.08 -37.18
N ASP A 379 -2.47 -34.12 -37.72
CA ASP A 379 -1.86 -34.27 -39.03
C ASP A 379 -0.39 -33.79 -38.96
N ASP A 380 0.48 -34.79 -39.08
CA ASP A 380 1.77 -34.84 -39.75
C ASP A 380 2.78 -33.68 -39.62
N SER A 381 3.87 -34.04 -38.94
CA SER A 381 5.27 -33.90 -39.38
C SER A 381 5.71 -32.57 -39.99
N MET A 382 6.36 -31.75 -39.16
CA MET A 382 7.54 -31.00 -39.60
C MET A 382 8.66 -31.11 -38.57
N GLN A 383 9.63 -31.96 -38.89
CA GLN A 383 11.01 -31.78 -38.48
C GLN A 383 11.51 -30.43 -39.00
N SER A 384 11.93 -29.55 -38.11
CA SER A 384 13.09 -28.69 -38.38
C SER A 384 13.63 -28.16 -37.06
N ASP A 385 14.87 -28.58 -36.78
CA ASP A 385 15.84 -27.91 -35.93
C ASP A 385 15.68 -26.38 -35.94
N ASP A 386 15.56 -25.77 -34.76
CA ASP A 386 16.39 -24.59 -34.41
C ASP A 386 16.28 -24.29 -32.90
N SER A 387 17.08 -24.98 -32.10
CA SER A 387 17.31 -24.59 -30.71
C SER A 387 18.18 -23.33 -30.70
N THR A 388 17.55 -22.16 -30.65
CA THR A 388 18.25 -20.89 -30.38
C THR A 388 18.60 -20.81 -28.90
N VAL A 389 19.63 -21.57 -28.52
CA VAL A 389 20.40 -21.37 -27.31
C VAL A 389 21.05 -19.99 -27.45
N TYR A 390 20.56 -19.01 -26.69
CA TYR A 390 21.28 -17.78 -26.46
C TYR A 390 22.50 -18.11 -25.60
N GLU A 391 23.58 -18.55 -26.24
CA GLU A 391 24.92 -18.51 -25.66
C GLU A 391 25.27 -17.04 -25.45
N THR A 392 25.23 -16.61 -24.19
CA THR A 392 25.89 -15.39 -23.76
C THR A 392 27.37 -15.47 -24.14
N PRO A 393 27.94 -14.49 -24.87
CA PRO A 393 29.34 -14.51 -25.19
C PRO A 393 30.13 -14.51 -23.88
N VAL A 394 30.97 -15.53 -23.70
CA VAL A 394 31.99 -15.55 -22.66
C VAL A 394 32.94 -14.41 -22.97
N ASP A 395 32.73 -13.28 -22.29
CA ASP A 395 33.55 -12.09 -22.37
C ASP A 395 34.92 -12.38 -21.71
N ASN A 396 35.80 -13.01 -22.49
CA ASN A 396 37.21 -13.22 -22.19
C ASN A 396 38.01 -11.92 -22.42
N SER A 397 37.53 -10.80 -21.92
CA SER A 397 38.32 -9.58 -21.79
C SER A 397 39.26 -9.71 -20.59
N GLN A 398 40.30 -10.54 -20.75
CA GLN A 398 41.58 -10.36 -20.07
C GLN A 398 42.17 -9.02 -20.52
N GLN A 399 41.62 -7.90 -20.02
CA GLN A 399 42.32 -6.63 -20.06
C GLN A 399 43.43 -6.69 -19.02
N ASN A 400 44.64 -6.85 -19.56
CA ASN A 400 45.91 -6.47 -18.94
C ASN A 400 45.74 -5.20 -18.11
N THR A 401 45.49 -5.38 -16.82
CA THR A 401 45.57 -4.32 -15.84
C THR A 401 47.06 -4.06 -15.67
N LEU A 402 47.52 -3.00 -16.33
CA LEU A 402 48.83 -2.41 -16.10
C LEU A 402 49.05 -2.30 -14.60
N LEU A 403 49.97 -3.11 -14.07
CA LEU A 403 50.51 -3.01 -12.72
C LEU A 403 51.09 -1.61 -12.53
N ILE A 404 50.26 -0.69 -12.07
CA ILE A 404 50.73 0.50 -11.37
C ILE A 404 50.75 0.07 -9.90
N PRO A 405 51.92 -0.08 -9.27
CA PRO A 405 51.99 -0.38 -7.84
C PRO A 405 51.25 0.73 -7.08
N PRO A 406 50.30 0.40 -6.19
CA PRO A 406 49.65 1.41 -5.37
C PRO A 406 50.73 2.07 -4.52
N LYS A 407 51.02 3.35 -4.79
CA LYS A 407 51.71 4.18 -3.81
C LYS A 407 50.74 4.35 -2.65
N GLU A 408 50.92 3.55 -1.60
CA GLU A 408 50.31 3.76 -0.30
C GLU A 408 50.91 5.03 0.33
N ASP A 409 50.60 6.20 -0.22
CA ASP A 409 50.69 7.43 0.54
C ASP A 409 49.49 7.40 1.49
N LYS A 410 49.67 6.76 2.66
CA LYS A 410 48.74 6.90 3.80
C LYS A 410 48.75 8.36 4.22
N ILE A 411 47.90 9.16 3.58
CA ILE A 411 47.56 10.49 4.07
C ILE A 411 46.78 10.24 5.35
N GLU A 412 47.45 10.37 6.50
CA GLU A 412 46.82 10.33 7.80
C GLU A 412 45.83 11.51 7.88
N HIS A 413 44.55 11.22 7.61
CA HIS A 413 43.50 12.21 7.80
C HIS A 413 43.35 12.47 9.31
N GLU A 414 43.84 13.62 9.78
CA GLU A 414 43.59 14.09 11.14
C GLU A 414 42.06 14.16 11.37
N SER A 415 41.53 13.36 12.29
CA SER A 415 40.12 13.43 12.66
C SER A 415 39.83 14.78 13.32
N PHE A 416 38.70 15.40 12.98
CA PHE A 416 38.26 16.65 13.62
C PHE A 416 38.13 16.43 15.13
N ASP A 417 38.88 17.19 15.92
CA ASP A 417 38.86 17.10 17.39
C ASP A 417 37.57 17.74 17.94
N GLU A 418 36.60 16.89 18.27
CA GLU A 418 35.32 17.30 18.84
C GLU A 418 35.45 17.82 20.27
N ASP A 419 36.40 17.27 21.01
CA ASP A 419 36.60 17.57 22.43
C ASP A 419 37.17 18.99 22.57
N ALA A 420 38.15 19.35 21.75
CA ALA A 420 38.68 20.72 21.67
C ALA A 420 37.61 21.77 21.30
N PHE A 421 36.58 21.39 20.54
CA PHE A 421 35.45 22.29 20.25
C PHE A 421 34.57 22.49 21.49
N TRP A 422 34.30 21.44 22.26
CA TRP A 422 33.44 21.51 23.45
C TRP A 422 34.14 22.14 24.65
N GLU A 423 35.44 21.95 24.81
CA GLU A 423 36.25 22.55 25.90
C GLU A 423 36.20 24.08 25.92
N GLN A 424 35.91 24.72 24.78
CA GLN A 424 35.76 26.18 24.70
C GLN A 424 34.47 26.70 25.34
N TYR A 425 33.57 25.81 25.75
CA TYR A 425 32.24 26.16 26.23
C TYR A 425 31.94 25.50 27.58
N ASP A 426 31.50 26.29 28.54
CA ASP A 426 31.01 25.78 29.82
C ASP A 426 29.60 25.20 29.65
N LEU A 427 29.53 23.89 29.36
CA LEU A 427 28.29 23.15 29.09
C LEU A 427 27.28 23.27 30.24
N THR A 428 27.74 23.49 31.47
CA THR A 428 26.86 23.60 32.66
C THR A 428 26.02 24.87 32.68
N LYS A 429 26.45 25.91 31.95
CA LYS A 429 25.75 27.20 31.87
C LYS A 429 24.89 27.38 30.63
N MET A 430 24.90 26.41 29.70
CA MET A 430 24.13 26.51 28.46
C MET A 430 22.71 26.00 28.61
N SER A 431 21.74 26.75 28.08
CA SER A 431 20.36 26.28 27.97
C SER A 431 20.23 25.18 26.91
N ARG A 432 19.18 24.34 27.00
CA ARG A 432 18.87 23.31 25.99
C ARG A 432 18.78 23.88 24.56
N LYS A 433 18.31 25.12 24.40
CA LYS A 433 18.26 25.81 23.09
C LYS A 433 19.65 26.13 22.57
N GLN A 434 20.56 26.61 23.43
CA GLN A 434 21.95 26.88 23.07
C GLN A 434 22.73 25.60 22.74
N LEU A 435 22.47 24.51 23.46
CA LEU A 435 23.09 23.22 23.17
C LEU A 435 22.71 22.69 21.78
N LYS A 436 21.42 22.86 21.37
CA LYS A 436 20.96 22.53 20.03
C LYS A 436 21.63 23.38 18.94
N THR A 437 21.80 24.68 19.16
CA THR A 437 22.49 25.56 18.18
C THR A 437 23.98 25.22 18.08
N MET A 438 24.62 24.88 19.18
CA MET A 438 26.02 24.44 19.22
C MET A 438 26.24 23.12 18.49
N ARG A 439 25.37 22.12 18.67
CA ARG A 439 25.42 20.87 17.88
C ARG A 439 25.28 21.11 16.38
N LYS A 440 24.41 22.04 15.96
CA LYS A 440 24.30 22.45 14.55
C LYS A 440 25.59 23.11 14.06
N LYS A 441 26.25 23.93 14.88
CA LYS A 441 27.52 24.59 14.56
C LYS A 441 28.66 23.58 14.41
N LEU A 442 28.76 22.61 15.32
CA LEU A 442 29.72 21.51 15.26
C LEU A 442 29.59 20.72 13.95
N ASN A 443 28.37 20.32 13.56
CA ASN A 443 28.13 19.58 12.32
C ASN A 443 28.53 20.38 11.06
N ARG A 444 28.35 21.71 11.07
CA ARG A 444 28.82 22.57 9.98
C ARG A 444 30.35 22.62 9.91
N LEU A 445 31.03 22.67 11.06
CA LEU A 445 32.50 22.66 11.12
C LEU A 445 33.09 21.33 10.67
N LYS A 446 32.52 20.19 11.09
CA LYS A 446 32.92 18.86 10.61
C LYS A 446 32.85 18.74 9.09
N ARG A 447 31.76 19.22 8.48
CA ARG A 447 31.60 19.23 7.02
C ARG A 447 32.69 20.07 6.33
N LYS A 448 32.95 21.28 6.84
CA LYS A 448 34.02 22.15 6.31
C LYS A 448 35.41 21.51 6.45
N HIS A 449 35.67 20.81 7.55
CA HIS A 449 36.93 20.11 7.76
C HIS A 449 37.10 18.96 6.76
N ALA A 450 36.07 18.13 6.59
CA ALA A 450 36.07 17.04 5.62
C ALA A 450 36.22 17.54 4.17
N GLU A 451 35.60 18.68 3.82
CA GLU A 451 35.79 19.32 2.52
C GLU A 451 37.23 19.80 2.32
N LYS A 452 37.84 20.42 3.35
CA LYS A 452 39.24 20.87 3.30
C LYS A 452 40.21 19.69 3.13
N GLN A 453 39.93 18.55 3.79
CA GLN A 453 40.73 17.32 3.64
C GLN A 453 40.58 16.62 2.30
N ARG A 454 39.47 16.83 1.58
CA ARG A 454 39.30 16.32 0.21
C ARG A 454 39.96 17.22 -0.83
N ALA A 455 40.17 18.49 -0.52
CA ALA A 455 40.76 19.47 -1.42
C ALA A 455 42.30 19.53 -1.32
N ALA A 456 42.86 19.15 -0.17
CA ALA A 456 44.28 18.92 0.04
C ALA A 456 44.67 17.51 -0.42
#